data_AF-A0A0P7GTX8-F1
#
_entry.id   AF-A0A0P7GTX8-F1
#
_cell.length_a   1.000
_cell.length_b   1.000
_cell.length_c   1.000
_cell.angle_alpha   90.00
_cell.angle_beta   90.00
_cell.angle_gamma   90.00
#
_symmetry.space_group_name_H-M   'P 1'
#
loop_
_entity.id
_entity.type
_entity.pdbx_description
1 polymer ?
#
loop_
_entity_poly.entity_id
_entity_poly.type
_entity_poly.pdbx_seq_one_letter_code
_entity_poly.pdbx_strand_id
1 'polypeptide(L)'
;MGPITYLVEKGLVYTERDGRRKRVVPSDARAVELYQDLVRQHSHIDFPELLTGKALEVLYYLDQPRTVSEIADRSDNYRNTVNRILKRFRDRGLVGTVDGHYEFNADFDRLHEFARELAHHLHRQRLEAVAPKGTTLWEDYDEFLAQAETEIDAAAFHETGLARFAAFDLQFLLTGHRYYVYSEDLDAVSPAELCCHTLLVDDGSRHRSYCLLLLSRVDVDEADLREQAAKYGLEDEIDALLRYLETHGEVDDDRLPEWDEFQKLAADYEVRLS
;
A
#
# COMPACT_ATOMS: atom_id res chain seq x y z
N MET A 1 -16.31 21.84 -2.79
CA MET A 1 -17.35 20.77 -2.69
C MET A 1 -17.90 20.77 -1.27
N GLY A 2 -19.20 20.55 -1.06
CA GLY A 2 -19.76 20.50 0.31
C GLY A 2 -19.51 19.15 1.01
N PRO A 3 -19.48 19.09 2.37
CA PRO A 3 -19.12 17.86 3.10
C PRO A 3 -19.99 16.64 2.75
N ILE A 4 -21.30 16.83 2.59
CA ILE A 4 -22.22 15.74 2.23
C ILE A 4 -21.97 15.24 0.81
N THR A 5 -21.70 16.15 -0.15
CA THR A 5 -21.41 15.75 -1.54
C THR A 5 -20.15 14.89 -1.60
N TYR A 6 -19.13 15.24 -0.83
CA TYR A 6 -17.91 14.45 -0.71
C TYR A 6 -18.19 13.04 -0.17
N LEU A 7 -18.95 12.93 0.93
CA LEU A 7 -19.30 11.62 1.50
C LEU A 7 -20.14 10.75 0.56
N VAL A 8 -21.01 11.37 -0.26
CA VAL A 8 -21.79 10.66 -1.30
C VAL A 8 -20.89 10.17 -2.42
N GLU A 9 -19.96 11.00 -2.88
CA GLU A 9 -18.99 10.62 -3.91
C GLU A 9 -18.09 9.47 -3.44
N LYS A 10 -17.74 9.44 -2.15
CA LYS A 10 -16.99 8.34 -1.54
C LYS A 10 -17.86 7.14 -1.16
N GLY A 11 -19.16 7.13 -1.51
CA GLY A 11 -20.05 5.99 -1.23
C GLY A 11 -20.28 5.70 0.26
N LEU A 12 -19.97 6.63 1.17
CA LEU A 12 -20.12 6.46 2.63
C LEU A 12 -21.53 6.83 3.12
N VAL A 13 -22.24 7.64 2.34
CA VAL A 13 -23.64 7.99 2.58
C VAL A 13 -24.38 8.11 1.26
N TYR A 14 -25.68 7.91 1.26
CA TYR A 14 -26.55 8.28 0.16
C TYR A 14 -27.56 9.34 0.60
N THR A 15 -28.21 9.97 -0.36
CA THR A 15 -29.22 11.00 -0.07
C THR A 15 -30.55 10.67 -0.70
N GLU A 16 -31.58 10.67 0.13
CA GLU A 16 -32.95 10.42 -0.28
C GLU A 16 -33.76 11.72 -0.21
N ARG A 17 -34.78 11.83 -1.07
CA ARG A 17 -35.78 12.90 -0.97
C ARG A 17 -36.99 12.37 -0.22
N ASP A 18 -37.26 12.99 0.92
CA ASP A 18 -38.52 12.87 1.65
C ASP A 18 -39.34 14.15 1.43
N GLY A 19 -40.13 14.16 0.37
CA GLY A 19 -40.89 15.34 -0.08
C GLY A 19 -39.99 16.53 -0.42
N ARG A 20 -40.05 17.59 0.41
CA ARG A 20 -39.20 18.80 0.28
C ARG A 20 -37.88 18.72 1.04
N ARG A 21 -37.67 17.68 1.87
CA ARG A 21 -36.47 17.52 2.69
C ARG A 21 -35.51 16.51 2.07
N LYS A 22 -34.22 16.80 2.14
CA LYS A 22 -33.14 15.88 1.76
C LYS A 22 -32.67 15.18 3.03
N ARG A 23 -32.78 13.85 3.08
CA ARG A 23 -32.28 13.03 4.17
C ARG A 23 -30.94 12.43 3.75
N VAL A 24 -29.96 12.45 4.64
CA VAL A 24 -28.68 11.74 4.47
C VAL A 24 -28.81 10.41 5.21
N VAL A 25 -28.45 9.33 4.53
CA VAL A 25 -28.55 7.97 5.07
C VAL A 25 -27.17 7.31 4.96
N PRO A 26 -26.66 6.69 6.03
CA PRO A 26 -25.40 5.96 6.00
C PRO A 26 -25.45 4.77 5.02
N SER A 27 -24.34 4.50 4.33
CA SER A 27 -24.18 3.28 3.54
C SER A 27 -24.02 2.04 4.43
N ASP A 28 -24.03 0.87 3.80
CA ASP A 28 -23.69 -0.44 4.38
C ASP A 28 -22.18 -0.75 4.35
N ALA A 29 -21.33 0.21 3.94
CA ALA A 29 -19.89 0.08 4.00
C ALA A 29 -19.40 -0.25 5.42
N ARG A 30 -18.47 -1.21 5.54
CA ARG A 30 -17.93 -1.68 6.82
C ARG A 30 -17.33 -0.56 7.67
N ALA A 31 -16.62 0.38 7.05
CA ALA A 31 -16.08 1.56 7.72
C ALA A 31 -17.18 2.39 8.41
N VAL A 32 -18.36 2.50 7.80
CA VAL A 32 -19.50 3.26 8.35
C VAL A 32 -20.11 2.54 9.55
N GLU A 33 -20.22 1.21 9.49
CA GLU A 33 -20.67 0.39 10.62
C GLU A 33 -19.74 0.53 11.82
N LEU A 34 -18.42 0.37 11.60
CA LEU A 34 -17.40 0.50 12.65
C LEU A 34 -17.44 1.88 13.30
N TYR A 35 -17.54 2.94 12.49
CA TYR A 35 -17.66 4.31 13.00
C TYR A 35 -18.92 4.50 13.85
N GLN A 36 -20.07 4.00 13.40
CA GLN A 36 -21.32 4.11 14.15
C GLN A 36 -21.26 3.34 15.48
N ASP A 37 -20.65 2.16 15.49
CA ASP A 37 -20.46 1.37 16.69
C ASP A 37 -19.53 2.07 17.69
N LEU A 38 -18.42 2.66 17.23
CA LEU A 38 -17.52 3.47 18.06
C LEU A 38 -18.26 4.64 18.72
N VAL A 39 -19.00 5.43 17.93
CA VAL A 39 -19.80 6.56 18.43
C VAL A 39 -20.88 6.11 19.41
N ARG A 40 -21.53 4.98 19.15
CA ARG A 40 -22.57 4.43 20.03
C ARG A 40 -22.00 3.95 21.37
N GLN A 41 -20.89 3.23 21.35
CA GLN A 41 -20.26 2.66 22.55
C GLN A 41 -19.56 3.72 23.40
N HIS A 42 -18.96 4.73 22.76
CA HIS A 42 -18.20 5.78 23.42
C HIS A 42 -18.76 7.18 23.13
N SER A 43 -20.07 7.35 23.35
CA SER A 43 -20.81 8.61 23.06
C SER A 43 -20.31 9.87 23.78
N HIS A 44 -19.45 9.72 24.80
CA HIS A 44 -18.80 10.82 25.50
C HIS A 44 -17.53 11.33 24.79
N ILE A 45 -17.06 10.64 23.75
CA ILE A 45 -15.88 10.98 22.96
C ILE A 45 -16.32 11.70 21.67
N ASP A 46 -15.74 12.87 21.41
CA ASP A 46 -15.94 13.60 20.17
C ASP A 46 -15.07 13.01 19.04
N PHE A 47 -15.50 11.87 18.48
CA PHE A 47 -14.83 11.25 17.34
C PHE A 47 -14.75 12.14 16.09
N PRO A 48 -15.79 12.93 15.72
CA PRO A 48 -15.68 13.89 14.62
C PRO A 48 -14.52 14.87 14.76
N GLU A 49 -14.23 15.34 15.98
CA GLU A 49 -13.09 16.21 16.25
C GLU A 49 -11.76 15.43 16.22
N LEU A 50 -11.79 14.20 16.71
CA LEU A 50 -10.62 13.35 16.93
C LEU A 50 -10.06 12.75 15.64
N LEU A 51 -10.94 12.22 14.78
CA LEU A 51 -10.63 11.41 13.61
C LEU A 51 -10.51 12.30 12.36
N THR A 52 -9.60 13.26 12.41
CA THR A 52 -9.39 14.24 11.34
C THR A 52 -7.95 14.24 10.83
N GLY A 53 -7.79 14.37 9.51
CA GLY A 53 -6.49 14.44 8.84
C GLY A 53 -5.59 13.26 9.18
N LYS A 54 -4.31 13.56 9.48
CA LYS A 54 -3.25 12.59 9.83
C LYS A 54 -3.57 11.70 11.05
N ALA A 55 -4.64 11.99 11.80
CA ALA A 55 -5.08 11.12 12.89
C ALA A 55 -5.49 9.72 12.39
N LEU A 56 -6.17 9.64 11.23
CA LEU A 56 -6.57 8.37 10.63
C LEU A 56 -5.37 7.56 10.15
N GLU A 57 -4.39 8.24 9.58
CA GLU A 57 -3.13 7.65 9.13
C GLU A 57 -2.31 7.09 10.30
N VAL A 58 -2.19 7.85 11.40
CA VAL A 58 -1.55 7.33 12.64
C VAL A 58 -2.28 6.10 13.19
N LEU A 59 -3.62 6.07 13.14
CA LEU A 59 -4.40 4.91 13.56
C LEU A 59 -4.22 3.72 12.61
N TYR A 60 -4.10 3.99 11.31
CA TYR A 60 -3.83 2.96 10.30
C TYR A 60 -2.53 2.22 10.61
N TYR A 61 -1.46 2.94 10.96
CA TYR A 61 -0.16 2.32 11.28
C TYR A 61 0.01 1.88 12.74
N LEU A 62 -0.97 2.10 13.62
CA LEU A 62 -0.96 1.57 15.00
C LEU A 62 -1.63 0.19 15.06
N ASP A 63 -1.23 -0.72 14.18
CA ASP A 63 -1.72 -2.11 14.10
C ASP A 63 -1.18 -3.02 15.23
N GLN A 64 -0.03 -2.65 15.79
CA GLN A 64 0.63 -3.33 16.91
C GLN A 64 1.29 -2.29 17.82
N PRO A 65 1.82 -2.67 19.00
CA PRO A 65 2.59 -1.75 19.82
C PRO A 65 3.76 -1.15 19.04
N ARG A 66 3.79 0.18 18.90
CA ARG A 66 4.80 0.90 18.10
C ARG A 66 5.28 2.18 18.76
N THR A 67 6.54 2.49 18.54
CA THR A 67 7.13 3.77 18.91
C THR A 67 6.65 4.89 17.98
N VAL A 68 6.83 6.15 18.43
CA VAL A 68 6.60 7.34 17.59
C VAL A 68 7.42 7.29 16.30
N SER A 69 8.65 6.77 16.38
CA SER A 69 9.56 6.69 15.24
C SER A 69 9.05 5.73 14.19
N GLU A 70 8.66 4.51 14.57
CA GLU A 70 8.18 3.51 13.62
C GLU A 70 6.91 3.97 12.88
N ILE A 71 5.99 4.63 13.58
CA ILE A 71 4.79 5.19 12.94
C ILE A 71 5.16 6.35 12.03
N ALA A 72 6.08 7.22 12.45
CA ALA A 72 6.55 8.34 11.63
C ALA A 72 7.21 7.86 10.33
N ASP A 73 8.08 6.85 10.43
CA ASP A 73 8.81 6.29 9.30
C ASP A 73 7.84 5.58 8.33
N ARG A 74 6.83 4.84 8.84
CA ARG A 74 5.80 4.18 8.01
C ARG A 74 4.79 5.12 7.36
N SER A 75 4.47 6.23 8.03
CA SER A 75 3.46 7.19 7.55
C SER A 75 4.05 8.37 6.79
N ASP A 76 5.36 8.36 6.53
CA ASP A 76 6.11 9.51 6.01
C ASP A 76 5.71 10.84 6.69
N ASN A 77 5.62 10.82 8.03
CA ASN A 77 5.30 12.00 8.81
C ASN A 77 6.44 12.39 9.73
N TYR A 78 6.54 13.68 10.01
CA TYR A 78 7.41 14.15 11.08
C TYR A 78 7.03 13.52 12.43
N ARG A 79 8.02 12.99 13.15
CA ARG A 79 7.88 12.45 14.51
C ARG A 79 7.10 13.37 15.47
N ASN A 80 7.26 14.69 15.33
CA ASN A 80 6.51 15.65 16.14
C ASN A 80 5.00 15.65 15.85
N THR A 81 4.60 15.46 14.59
CA THR A 81 3.20 15.32 14.18
C THR A 81 2.58 14.08 14.80
N VAL A 82 3.24 12.92 14.64
CA VAL A 82 2.81 11.64 15.22
C VAL A 82 2.71 11.74 16.74
N ASN A 83 3.74 12.26 17.41
CA ASN A 83 3.75 12.44 18.86
C ASN A 83 2.59 13.33 19.35
N ARG A 84 2.27 14.41 18.63
CA ARG A 84 1.15 15.29 19.00
C ARG A 84 -0.19 14.55 18.91
N ILE A 85 -0.38 13.74 17.88
CA ILE A 85 -1.61 12.95 17.68
C ILE A 85 -1.73 11.88 18.76
N LEU A 86 -0.68 11.09 18.99
CA LEU A 86 -0.67 10.03 20.01
C LEU A 86 -0.86 10.59 21.42
N LYS A 87 -0.27 11.75 21.74
CA LYS A 87 -0.56 12.45 23.01
C LYS A 87 -2.04 12.80 23.15
N ARG A 88 -2.66 13.33 22.10
CA ARG A 88 -4.10 13.66 22.11
C ARG A 88 -4.97 12.43 22.35
N PHE A 89 -4.60 11.29 21.78
CA PHE A 89 -5.27 10.00 22.00
C PHE A 89 -5.06 9.50 23.43
N ARG A 90 -3.83 9.59 23.95
CA ARG A 90 -3.47 9.20 25.31
C ARG A 90 -4.21 10.04 26.36
N ASP A 91 -4.29 11.35 26.17
CA ASP A 91 -4.99 12.27 27.07
C ASP A 91 -6.51 11.99 27.14
N ARG A 92 -7.05 11.26 26.15
CA ARG A 92 -8.44 10.76 26.11
C ARG A 92 -8.57 9.29 26.53
N GLY A 93 -7.48 8.65 26.94
CA GLY A 93 -7.46 7.26 27.38
C GLY A 93 -7.60 6.23 26.26
N LEU A 94 -7.38 6.62 25.00
CA LEU A 94 -7.51 5.71 23.85
C LEU A 94 -6.30 4.80 23.66
N VAL A 95 -5.12 5.34 23.97
CA VAL A 95 -3.84 4.64 23.87
C VAL A 95 -3.06 4.78 25.17
N GLY A 96 -2.24 3.78 25.46
CA GLY A 96 -1.29 3.73 26.55
C GLY A 96 0.15 3.87 26.04
N THR A 97 1.12 3.77 26.95
CA THR A 97 2.52 3.62 26.57
C THR A 97 3.19 2.61 27.49
N VAL A 98 3.82 1.59 26.91
CA VAL A 98 4.62 0.58 27.60
C VAL A 98 6.00 0.57 26.96
N ASP A 99 7.06 0.79 27.75
CA ASP A 99 8.45 0.82 27.27
C ASP A 99 8.68 1.69 26.01
N GLY A 100 7.99 2.84 25.95
CA GLY A 100 8.08 3.78 24.83
C GLY A 100 7.24 3.42 23.59
N HIS A 101 6.55 2.28 23.61
CA HIS A 101 5.63 1.83 22.56
C HIS A 101 4.21 2.24 22.92
N TYR A 102 3.51 2.87 21.99
CA TYR A 102 2.09 3.14 22.10
C TYR A 102 1.30 1.91 21.69
N GLU A 103 0.21 1.64 22.41
CA GLU A 103 -0.73 0.57 22.15
C GLU A 103 -2.15 1.05 22.51
N PHE A 104 -3.19 0.43 21.95
CA PHE A 104 -4.56 0.77 22.31
C PHE A 104 -4.91 0.31 23.73
N ASN A 105 -5.70 1.11 24.45
CA ASN A 105 -6.27 0.70 25.72
C ASN A 105 -7.59 -0.06 25.47
N ALA A 106 -7.81 -1.18 26.16
CA ALA A 106 -9.05 -1.95 26.08
C ALA A 106 -9.45 -2.21 24.61
N ASP A 107 -10.72 -1.95 24.23
CA ASP A 107 -11.28 -2.27 22.92
C ASP A 107 -11.14 -1.11 21.89
N PHE A 108 -10.17 -0.20 22.10
CA PHE A 108 -9.93 0.92 21.17
C PHE A 108 -9.12 0.53 19.93
N ASP A 109 -8.64 -0.72 19.83
CA ASP A 109 -8.08 -1.31 18.61
C ASP A 109 -9.04 -1.24 17.41
N ARG A 110 -10.35 -1.19 17.67
CA ARG A 110 -11.38 -0.88 16.66
C ARG A 110 -11.15 0.44 15.90
N LEU A 111 -10.38 1.38 16.45
CA LEU A 111 -9.99 2.60 15.74
C LEU A 111 -9.03 2.33 14.58
N HIS A 112 -8.11 1.38 14.78
CA HIS A 112 -7.25 0.88 13.71
C HIS A 112 -8.08 0.12 12.67
N GLU A 113 -8.98 -0.78 13.09
CA GLU A 113 -9.89 -1.48 12.17
C GLU A 113 -10.69 -0.48 11.32
N PHE A 114 -11.25 0.56 11.94
CA PHE A 114 -11.97 1.62 11.24
C PHE A 114 -11.07 2.35 10.23
N ALA A 115 -9.85 2.71 10.60
CA ALA A 115 -8.91 3.39 9.71
C ALA A 115 -8.55 2.53 8.48
N ARG A 116 -8.29 1.23 8.68
CA ARG A 116 -8.02 0.28 7.60
C ARG A 116 -9.21 0.09 6.67
N GLU A 117 -10.39 -0.18 7.23
CA GLU A 117 -11.61 -0.36 6.44
C GLU A 117 -12.00 0.90 5.66
N LEU A 118 -11.72 2.09 6.23
CA LEU A 118 -11.93 3.34 5.52
C LEU A 118 -10.96 3.49 4.34
N ALA A 119 -9.66 3.25 4.53
CA ALA A 119 -8.67 3.30 3.46
C ALA A 119 -9.04 2.31 2.33
N HIS A 120 -9.31 1.06 2.70
CA HIS A 120 -9.75 0.00 1.78
C HIS A 120 -11.00 0.40 0.97
N HIS A 121 -12.02 0.96 1.64
CA HIS A 121 -13.23 1.44 0.97
C HIS A 121 -12.93 2.57 -0.02
N LEU A 122 -12.07 3.52 0.35
CA LEU A 122 -11.69 4.63 -0.53
C LEU A 122 -10.89 4.14 -1.74
N HIS A 123 -9.98 3.16 -1.56
CA HIS A 123 -9.24 2.52 -2.64
C HIS A 123 -10.17 1.82 -3.61
N ARG A 124 -11.12 1.03 -3.10
CA ARG A 124 -12.13 0.36 -3.91
C ARG A 124 -12.95 1.34 -4.73
N GLN A 125 -13.48 2.40 -4.10
CA GLN A 125 -14.25 3.42 -4.82
C GLN A 125 -13.42 4.10 -5.91
N ARG A 126 -12.15 4.36 -5.63
CA ARG A 126 -11.24 4.98 -6.60
C ARG A 126 -10.95 4.06 -7.79
N LEU A 127 -10.66 2.78 -7.54
CA LEU A 127 -10.40 1.80 -8.58
C LEU A 127 -11.66 1.51 -9.41
N GLU A 128 -12.82 1.30 -8.77
CA GLU A 128 -14.09 1.02 -9.46
C GLU A 128 -14.50 2.14 -10.44
N ALA A 129 -14.13 3.39 -10.14
CA ALA A 129 -14.44 4.53 -11.00
C ALA A 129 -13.71 4.50 -12.36
N VAL A 130 -12.54 3.85 -12.43
CA VAL A 130 -11.70 3.80 -13.63
C VAL A 130 -11.55 2.40 -14.22
N ALA A 131 -11.70 1.37 -13.38
CA ALA A 131 -11.67 -0.04 -13.74
C ALA A 131 -12.72 -0.80 -12.90
N PRO A 132 -13.99 -0.89 -13.36
CA PRO A 132 -15.08 -1.51 -12.60
C PRO A 132 -14.88 -2.99 -12.23
N LYS A 133 -13.97 -3.69 -12.91
CA LYS A 133 -13.56 -5.07 -12.61
C LYS A 133 -12.14 -5.17 -12.07
N GLY A 134 -11.56 -4.03 -11.70
CA GLY A 134 -10.22 -3.98 -11.13
C GLY A 134 -10.18 -4.72 -9.80
N THR A 135 -9.01 -5.27 -9.49
CA THR A 135 -8.75 -5.97 -8.23
C THR A 135 -7.55 -5.34 -7.55
N THR A 136 -7.67 -4.99 -6.27
CA THR A 136 -6.53 -4.57 -5.44
C THR A 136 -5.73 -5.80 -5.05
N LEU A 137 -4.42 -5.78 -5.31
CA LEU A 137 -3.47 -6.85 -4.99
C LEU A 137 -2.71 -6.59 -3.69
N TRP A 138 -2.43 -5.32 -3.42
CA TRP A 138 -1.76 -4.84 -2.22
C TRP A 138 -2.24 -3.41 -1.94
N GLU A 139 -2.26 -3.00 -0.68
CA GLU A 139 -2.67 -1.66 -0.27
C GLU A 139 -1.93 -1.18 0.97
N ASP A 140 -1.63 0.11 1.00
CA ASP A 140 -1.22 0.86 2.18
C ASP A 140 -2.30 1.92 2.53
N TYR A 141 -1.96 2.95 3.30
CA TYR A 141 -2.92 3.98 3.70
C TYR A 141 -3.48 4.81 2.52
N ASP A 142 -2.62 5.25 1.62
CA ASP A 142 -2.93 6.14 0.49
C ASP A 142 -2.41 5.64 -0.87
N GLU A 143 -1.75 4.47 -0.87
CA GLU A 143 -1.22 3.80 -2.05
C GLU A 143 -1.85 2.41 -2.20
N PHE A 144 -2.01 1.93 -3.44
CA PHE A 144 -2.37 0.53 -3.67
C PHE A 144 -1.90 0.01 -5.03
N LEU A 145 -1.62 -1.28 -5.10
CA LEU A 145 -1.33 -2.01 -6.33
C LEU A 145 -2.63 -2.65 -6.84
N ALA A 146 -2.94 -2.43 -8.12
CA ALA A 146 -4.15 -2.90 -8.75
C ALA A 146 -3.87 -3.68 -10.04
N GLN A 147 -4.75 -4.64 -10.30
CA GLN A 147 -4.87 -5.37 -11.55
C GLN A 147 -6.12 -4.90 -12.30
N ALA A 148 -6.01 -4.71 -13.62
CA ALA A 148 -7.11 -4.34 -14.50
C ALA A 148 -7.10 -5.13 -15.82
N GLU A 149 -8.29 -5.32 -16.43
CA GLU A 149 -8.44 -5.93 -17.76
C GLU A 149 -8.17 -4.92 -18.90
N THR A 150 -8.33 -3.63 -18.63
CA THR A 150 -8.22 -2.56 -19.61
C THR A 150 -7.22 -1.51 -19.15
N GLU A 151 -6.80 -0.67 -20.09
CA GLU A 151 -5.96 0.49 -19.78
C GLU A 151 -6.65 1.41 -18.77
N ILE A 152 -5.88 1.90 -17.80
CA ILE A 152 -6.27 2.99 -16.93
C ILE A 152 -5.50 4.23 -17.37
N ASP A 153 -6.21 5.19 -17.97
CA ASP A 153 -5.71 6.52 -18.28
C ASP A 153 -6.31 7.53 -17.29
N ALA A 154 -5.78 7.50 -16.07
CA ALA A 154 -6.22 8.35 -14.97
C ALA A 154 -5.00 8.87 -14.21
N ALA A 155 -5.09 10.12 -13.72
CA ALA A 155 -4.03 10.71 -12.92
C ALA A 155 -3.75 9.86 -11.67
N ALA A 156 -2.48 9.87 -11.23
CA ALA A 156 -1.98 9.10 -10.08
C ALA A 156 -2.05 7.56 -10.24
N PHE A 157 -2.48 7.02 -11.39
CA PHE A 157 -2.29 5.62 -11.73
C PHE A 157 -1.07 5.45 -12.63
N HIS A 158 -0.07 4.70 -12.16
CA HIS A 158 1.19 4.49 -12.87
C HIS A 158 1.30 3.03 -13.29
N GLU A 159 1.48 2.78 -14.60
CA GLU A 159 1.64 1.42 -15.11
C GLU A 159 2.92 0.77 -14.55
N THR A 160 2.78 -0.46 -14.04
CA THR A 160 3.83 -1.24 -13.38
C THR A 160 3.80 -2.71 -13.84
N GLY A 161 4.56 -3.58 -13.19
CA GLY A 161 4.71 -4.99 -13.52
C GLY A 161 5.43 -5.21 -14.85
N LEU A 162 5.29 -6.41 -15.43
CA LEU A 162 6.09 -6.85 -16.58
C LEU A 162 6.00 -5.94 -17.82
N ALA A 163 4.88 -5.23 -18.02
CA ALA A 163 4.74 -4.28 -19.12
C ALA A 163 5.79 -3.17 -19.06
N ARG A 164 6.15 -2.73 -17.84
CA ARG A 164 7.07 -1.61 -17.62
C ARG A 164 8.53 -1.96 -17.87
N PHE A 165 8.89 -3.24 -17.87
CA PHE A 165 10.25 -3.72 -18.15
C PHE A 165 10.73 -3.35 -19.56
N ALA A 166 9.80 -3.13 -20.50
CA ALA A 166 10.13 -2.68 -21.86
C ALA A 166 10.87 -1.33 -21.88
N ALA A 167 10.72 -0.50 -20.84
CA ALA A 167 11.47 0.75 -20.71
C ALA A 167 12.99 0.54 -20.46
N PHE A 168 13.39 -0.70 -20.13
CA PHE A 168 14.77 -1.11 -19.87
C PHE A 168 15.28 -2.12 -20.92
N ASP A 169 14.63 -2.16 -22.08
CA ASP A 169 14.87 -3.12 -23.18
C ASP A 169 14.57 -4.59 -22.82
N LEU A 170 13.80 -4.83 -21.76
CA LEU A 170 13.39 -6.18 -21.33
C LEU A 170 11.95 -6.46 -21.77
N GLN A 171 11.78 -7.11 -22.92
CA GLN A 171 10.46 -7.38 -23.52
C GLN A 171 9.95 -8.78 -23.19
N PHE A 172 8.92 -8.86 -22.34
CA PHE A 172 8.31 -10.13 -21.94
C PHE A 172 6.97 -10.38 -22.62
N LEU A 173 6.56 -11.66 -22.66
CA LEU A 173 5.20 -12.03 -22.99
C LEU A 173 4.27 -11.65 -21.85
N LEU A 174 3.38 -10.69 -22.11
CA LEU A 174 2.42 -10.19 -21.12
C LEU A 174 1.20 -11.11 -21.05
N THR A 175 0.58 -11.14 -19.87
CA THR A 175 -0.75 -11.74 -19.71
C THR A 175 -1.82 -10.79 -20.23
N GLY A 176 -3.09 -11.20 -20.22
CA GLY A 176 -4.22 -10.30 -20.54
C GLY A 176 -4.50 -9.25 -19.46
N HIS A 177 -3.69 -9.19 -18.39
CA HIS A 177 -3.86 -8.28 -17.28
C HIS A 177 -2.84 -7.15 -17.32
N ARG A 178 -3.27 -5.98 -16.84
CA ARG A 178 -2.44 -4.78 -16.68
C ARG A 178 -2.35 -4.46 -15.20
N TYR A 179 -1.20 -3.93 -14.78
CA TYR A 179 -0.94 -3.64 -13.37
C TYR A 179 -0.62 -2.16 -13.21
N TYR A 180 -1.18 -1.57 -12.16
CA TYR A 180 -1.02 -0.15 -11.86
C TYR A 180 -0.77 0.03 -10.37
N VAL A 181 0.18 0.88 -10.01
CA VAL A 181 0.24 1.44 -8.65
C VAL A 181 -0.51 2.77 -8.66
N TYR A 182 -1.38 2.96 -7.69
CA TYR A 182 -2.01 4.25 -7.42
C TYR A 182 -1.25 4.96 -6.30
N SER A 183 -0.76 6.17 -6.54
CA SER A 183 -0.21 7.05 -5.51
C SER A 183 -0.28 8.51 -5.96
N GLU A 184 -0.71 9.42 -5.08
CA GLU A 184 -0.78 10.85 -5.40
C GLU A 184 0.60 11.53 -5.35
N ASP A 185 1.55 10.93 -4.63
CA ASP A 185 2.90 11.46 -4.40
C ASP A 185 3.95 10.85 -5.37
N LEU A 186 3.56 9.83 -6.14
CA LEU A 186 4.43 9.18 -7.09
C LEU A 186 4.43 9.92 -8.44
N ASP A 187 5.62 10.25 -8.94
CA ASP A 187 5.77 10.79 -10.30
C ASP A 187 5.89 9.67 -11.35
N ALA A 188 6.70 8.65 -11.05
CA ALA A 188 6.94 7.49 -11.91
C ALA A 188 7.48 6.32 -11.09
N VAL A 189 7.15 5.09 -11.53
CA VAL A 189 7.65 3.86 -10.91
C VAL A 189 9.16 3.73 -11.16
N SER A 190 9.94 3.71 -10.09
CA SER A 190 11.38 3.47 -10.11
C SER A 190 11.71 1.99 -10.41
N PRO A 191 12.96 1.65 -10.80
CA PRO A 191 13.36 0.25 -10.94
C PRO A 191 13.22 -0.56 -9.63
N ALA A 192 13.49 0.07 -8.47
CA ALA A 192 13.34 -0.57 -7.16
C ALA A 192 11.87 -0.91 -6.88
N GLU A 193 10.97 0.05 -7.07
CA GLU A 193 9.53 -0.17 -6.94
C GLU A 193 9.01 -1.18 -7.95
N LEU A 194 9.48 -1.14 -9.21
CA LEU A 194 9.09 -2.09 -10.24
C LEU A 194 9.45 -3.53 -9.87
N CYS A 195 10.61 -3.73 -9.24
CA CYS A 195 11.02 -5.02 -8.70
C CYS A 195 10.05 -5.51 -7.63
N CYS A 196 9.75 -4.67 -6.63
CA CYS A 196 8.81 -4.99 -5.56
C CYS A 196 7.39 -5.26 -6.07
N HIS A 197 6.85 -4.40 -6.94
CA HIS A 197 5.55 -4.58 -7.57
C HIS A 197 5.45 -5.91 -8.33
N THR A 198 6.53 -6.30 -9.01
CA THR A 198 6.57 -7.54 -9.79
C THR A 198 6.50 -8.77 -8.88
N LEU A 199 7.19 -8.74 -7.74
CA LEU A 199 7.15 -9.82 -6.74
C LEU A 199 5.82 -9.85 -5.97
N LEU A 200 5.18 -8.71 -5.73
CA LEU A 200 3.81 -8.65 -5.18
C LEU A 200 2.77 -9.27 -6.11
N VAL A 201 2.96 -9.14 -7.43
CA VAL A 201 2.08 -9.77 -8.42
C VAL A 201 2.25 -11.29 -8.41
N ASP A 202 3.49 -11.78 -8.39
CA ASP A 202 3.84 -13.19 -8.34
C ASP A 202 5.32 -13.32 -7.95
N ASP A 203 5.62 -14.06 -6.88
CA ASP A 203 6.97 -14.26 -6.35
C ASP A 203 7.64 -15.55 -6.87
N GLY A 204 7.04 -16.20 -7.87
CA GLY A 204 7.53 -17.43 -8.47
C GLY A 204 8.82 -17.24 -9.28
N SER A 205 9.44 -18.36 -9.63
CA SER A 205 10.78 -18.39 -10.25
C SER A 205 10.93 -17.53 -11.50
N ARG A 206 9.89 -17.44 -12.33
CA ARG A 206 9.90 -16.59 -13.52
C ARG A 206 9.99 -15.10 -13.15
N HIS A 207 9.18 -14.62 -12.21
CA HIS A 207 9.14 -13.22 -11.83
C HIS A 207 10.41 -12.82 -11.08
N ARG A 208 10.94 -13.70 -10.21
CA ARG A 208 12.27 -13.52 -9.61
C ARG A 208 13.36 -13.39 -10.67
N SER A 209 13.36 -14.26 -11.68
CA SER A 209 14.33 -14.18 -12.79
C SER A 209 14.22 -12.86 -13.54
N TYR A 210 13.02 -12.33 -13.74
CA TYR A 210 12.82 -11.02 -14.37
C TYR A 210 13.33 -9.88 -13.50
N CYS A 211 13.10 -9.92 -12.19
CA CYS A 211 13.69 -8.98 -11.24
C CYS A 211 15.23 -9.03 -11.28
N LEU A 212 15.84 -10.22 -11.32
CA LEU A 212 17.28 -10.38 -11.47
C LEU A 212 17.81 -9.77 -12.78
N LEU A 213 17.09 -9.93 -13.89
CA LEU A 213 17.43 -9.27 -15.16
C LEU A 213 17.41 -7.74 -15.04
N LEU A 214 16.39 -7.18 -14.38
CA LEU A 214 16.29 -5.74 -14.16
C LEU A 214 17.45 -5.21 -13.30
N LEU A 215 17.72 -5.87 -12.17
CA LEU A 215 18.81 -5.51 -11.25
C LEU A 215 20.19 -5.67 -11.89
N SER A 216 20.35 -6.58 -12.86
CA SER A 216 21.59 -6.73 -13.63
C SER A 216 21.69 -5.76 -14.81
N ARG A 217 20.57 -5.19 -15.26
CA ARG A 217 20.49 -4.26 -16.41
C ARG A 217 20.64 -2.81 -15.98
N VAL A 218 20.16 -2.47 -14.80
CA VAL A 218 20.10 -1.11 -14.27
C VAL A 218 20.89 -1.05 -12.97
N ASP A 219 21.68 0.01 -12.81
CA ASP A 219 22.36 0.33 -11.55
C ASP A 219 21.33 0.85 -10.54
N VAL A 220 20.79 -0.06 -9.73
CA VAL A 220 19.82 0.25 -8.67
C VAL A 220 20.57 0.35 -7.36
N ASP A 221 20.40 1.46 -6.65
CA ASP A 221 20.97 1.61 -5.31
C ASP A 221 20.37 0.57 -4.36
N GLU A 222 21.21 -0.27 -3.75
CA GLU A 222 20.72 -1.34 -2.88
C GLU A 222 20.02 -0.83 -1.62
N ALA A 223 20.37 0.37 -1.14
CA ALA A 223 19.70 0.92 0.04
C ALA A 223 18.28 1.38 -0.32
N ASP A 224 18.10 2.03 -1.48
CA ASP A 224 16.77 2.34 -2.03
C ASP A 224 15.96 1.06 -2.27
N LEU A 225 16.56 0.02 -2.86
CA LEU A 225 15.86 -1.25 -3.08
C LEU A 225 15.39 -1.89 -1.77
N ARG A 226 16.22 -1.89 -0.71
CA ARG A 226 15.83 -2.40 0.61
C ARG A 226 14.80 -1.52 1.31
N GLU A 227 14.84 -0.20 1.12
CA GLU A 227 13.83 0.73 1.61
C GLU A 227 12.46 0.43 0.98
N GLN A 228 12.41 0.26 -0.35
CA GLN A 228 11.18 -0.17 -1.04
C GLN A 228 10.74 -1.57 -0.58
N ALA A 229 11.67 -2.51 -0.42
CA ALA A 229 11.35 -3.84 0.08
C ALA A 229 10.63 -3.79 1.44
N ALA A 230 11.12 -2.95 2.37
CA ALA A 230 10.53 -2.77 3.69
C ALA A 230 9.13 -2.15 3.66
N LYS A 231 8.88 -1.24 2.70
CA LYS A 231 7.54 -0.69 2.46
C LYS A 231 6.55 -1.79 2.04
N TYR A 232 6.94 -2.63 1.09
CA TYR A 232 6.08 -3.67 0.52
C TYR A 232 6.06 -4.99 1.32
N GLY A 233 6.91 -5.14 2.33
CA GLY A 233 7.04 -6.38 3.11
C GLY A 233 7.73 -7.51 2.34
N LEU A 234 8.75 -7.16 1.55
CA LEU A 234 9.50 -8.05 0.65
C LEU A 234 10.99 -8.11 0.99
N GLU A 235 11.38 -7.79 2.23
CA GLU A 235 12.77 -7.71 2.65
C GLU A 235 13.54 -9.02 2.38
N ASP A 236 12.96 -10.16 2.79
CA ASP A 236 13.58 -11.47 2.62
C ASP A 236 13.72 -11.84 1.13
N GLU A 237 12.72 -11.52 0.31
CA GLU A 237 12.75 -11.77 -1.13
C GLU A 237 13.83 -10.95 -1.82
N ILE A 238 13.90 -9.65 -1.53
CA ILE A 238 14.89 -8.75 -2.12
C ILE A 238 16.30 -9.11 -1.66
N ASP A 239 16.51 -9.39 -0.37
CA ASP A 239 17.81 -9.83 0.12
C ASP A 239 18.25 -11.16 -0.51
N ALA A 240 17.31 -12.07 -0.79
CA ALA A 240 17.61 -13.30 -1.52
C ALA A 240 18.07 -13.01 -2.97
N LEU A 241 17.44 -12.07 -3.68
CA LEU A 241 17.85 -11.68 -5.04
C LEU A 241 19.24 -11.01 -5.05
N LEU A 242 19.49 -10.10 -4.11
CA LEU A 242 20.78 -9.42 -4.00
C LEU A 242 21.90 -10.41 -3.69
N ARG A 243 21.68 -11.29 -2.71
CA ARG A 243 22.64 -12.35 -2.36
C ARG A 243 22.89 -13.29 -3.55
N TYR A 244 21.86 -13.64 -4.30
CA TYR A 244 21.99 -14.50 -5.48
C TYR A 244 22.92 -13.90 -6.54
N LEU A 245 22.79 -12.60 -6.81
CA LEU A 245 23.67 -11.88 -7.74
C LEU A 245 25.10 -11.79 -7.19
N GLU A 246 25.25 -11.47 -5.90
CA GLU A 246 26.57 -11.38 -5.25
C GLU A 246 27.31 -12.72 -5.27
N THR A 247 26.63 -13.81 -4.91
CA THR A 247 27.24 -15.13 -4.75
C THR A 247 27.19 -15.99 -6.02
N HIS A 248 26.71 -15.43 -7.14
CA HIS A 248 26.60 -16.16 -8.41
C HIS A 248 25.79 -17.45 -8.27
N GLY A 249 24.66 -17.37 -7.55
CA GLY A 249 23.72 -18.48 -7.37
C GLY A 249 24.00 -19.41 -6.19
N GLU A 250 24.96 -19.11 -5.31
CA GLU A 250 25.14 -19.86 -4.05
C GLU A 250 24.09 -19.44 -3.00
N VAL A 251 22.81 -19.67 -3.31
CA VAL A 251 21.65 -19.41 -2.44
C VAL A 251 20.73 -20.62 -2.43
N ASP A 252 20.36 -21.07 -1.23
CA ASP A 252 19.40 -22.16 -1.02
C ASP A 252 17.96 -21.61 -1.07
N ASP A 253 17.44 -21.37 -2.28
CA ASP A 253 16.04 -21.01 -2.54
C ASP A 253 15.57 -21.68 -3.85
N ASP A 254 14.68 -22.67 -3.74
CA ASP A 254 14.12 -23.43 -4.87
C ASP A 254 13.34 -22.56 -5.88
N ARG A 255 13.02 -21.31 -5.53
CA ARG A 255 12.39 -20.34 -6.45
C ARG A 255 13.40 -19.60 -7.29
N LEU A 256 14.70 -19.67 -7.01
CA LEU A 256 15.73 -19.05 -7.83
C LEU A 256 16.22 -20.03 -8.90
N PRO A 257 16.49 -19.57 -10.13
CA PRO A 257 17.06 -20.43 -11.16
C PRO A 257 18.49 -20.83 -10.81
N GLU A 258 18.95 -21.97 -11.32
CA GLU A 258 20.38 -22.29 -11.31
C GLU A 258 21.18 -21.19 -12.02
N TRP A 259 22.40 -20.93 -11.56
CA TRP A 259 23.20 -19.80 -12.10
C TRP A 259 23.42 -19.91 -13.62
N ASP A 260 23.68 -21.11 -14.14
CA ASP A 260 23.91 -21.32 -15.57
C ASP A 260 22.63 -21.14 -16.41
N GLU A 261 21.46 -21.41 -15.83
CA GLU A 261 20.16 -21.13 -16.44
C GLU A 261 19.91 -19.62 -16.48
N PHE A 262 20.20 -18.91 -15.40
CA PHE A 262 20.10 -17.46 -15.35
C PHE A 262 21.08 -16.78 -16.32
N GLN A 263 22.32 -17.27 -16.45
CA GLN A 263 23.28 -16.76 -17.43
C GLN A 263 22.78 -16.89 -18.87
N LYS A 264 22.14 -18.00 -19.21
CA LYS A 264 21.52 -18.19 -20.54
C LYS A 264 20.38 -17.20 -20.74
N LEU A 265 19.51 -17.04 -19.74
CA LEU A 265 18.42 -16.08 -19.78
C LEU A 265 18.95 -14.64 -19.95
N ALA A 266 19.97 -14.24 -19.19
CA ALA A 266 20.59 -12.93 -19.31
C ALA A 266 21.17 -12.70 -20.71
N ALA A 267 21.81 -13.72 -21.31
CA ALA A 267 22.30 -13.65 -22.67
C ALA A 267 21.18 -13.49 -23.71
N ASP A 268 20.05 -14.19 -23.55
CA ASP A 268 18.88 -14.08 -24.44
C ASP A 268 18.26 -12.68 -24.42
N TYR A 269 18.39 -11.96 -23.31
CA TYR A 269 17.92 -10.58 -23.13
C TYR A 269 19.05 -9.53 -23.26
N GLU A 270 20.24 -9.94 -23.72
CA GLU A 270 21.41 -9.06 -23.90
C GLU A 270 21.83 -8.29 -22.62
N VAL A 271 21.60 -8.89 -21.45
CA VAL A 271 22.02 -8.40 -20.14
C VAL A 271 23.42 -8.92 -19.84
N ARG A 272 24.32 -8.03 -19.42
CA ARG A 272 25.70 -8.38 -19.04
C ARG A 272 25.78 -8.55 -17.53
N LEU A 273 26.14 -9.76 -17.10
CA LEU A 273 26.41 -10.05 -15.71
C LEU A 273 27.83 -9.60 -15.37
N SER A 274 27.96 -8.85 -14.28
CA SER A 274 29.22 -8.32 -13.75
C SER A 274 29.92 -9.33 -12.85
#